data_AF-A0A8J7R0Z9-F1
#
_entry.id   AF-A0A8J7R0Z9-F1
#
_cell.length_a   1.000
_cell.length_b   1.000
_cell.length_c   1.000
_cell.angle_alpha   90.00
_cell.angle_beta   90.00
_cell.angle_gamma   90.00
#
_symmetry.space_group_name_H-M   'P 1'
#
loop_
_entity.id
_entity.type
_entity.pdbx_description
1 polymer ?
#
loop_
_entity_poly.entity_id
_entity_poly.type
_entity_poly.pdbx_seq_one_letter_code
_entity_poly.pdbx_strand_id
1 'polypeptide(L)'
;MSSNRRPTAWAAVEKYILAREKTLLPLSTRAAVEHLKITVPECEHTDDELVQLVAISAVRHGRALAFDGPFAGASSEGRLTAPEPD
;
A
#
# COMPACT_ATOMS: atom_id res chain seq x y z
N MET A 1 -21.24 28.21 -5.80
CA MET A 1 -20.01 27.60 -6.33
C MET A 1 -19.85 26.22 -5.71
N SER A 2 -20.57 25.22 -6.23
CA SER A 2 -20.44 23.83 -5.76
C SER A 2 -19.20 23.24 -6.39
N SER A 3 -18.09 23.26 -5.64
CA SER A 3 -16.85 22.61 -6.06
C SER A 3 -17.13 21.12 -6.25
N ASN A 4 -17.18 20.69 -7.50
CA ASN A 4 -17.28 19.30 -7.91
C ASN A 4 -15.95 18.62 -7.53
N ARG A 5 -15.76 18.33 -6.24
CA ARG A 5 -14.58 17.64 -5.73
C ARG A 5 -14.69 16.20 -6.21
N ARG A 6 -14.07 15.90 -7.36
CA ARG A 6 -13.71 14.52 -7.67
C ARG A 6 -12.96 13.99 -6.45
N PRO A 7 -13.33 12.81 -5.91
CA PRO A 7 -12.60 12.25 -4.78
C PRO A 7 -11.15 12.05 -5.23
N THR A 8 -10.22 12.73 -4.57
CA THR A 8 -8.79 12.52 -4.79
C THR A 8 -8.41 11.10 -4.36
N ALA A 9 -7.33 10.55 -4.90
CA ALA A 9 -6.80 9.24 -4.51
C ALA A 9 -6.74 9.08 -2.98
N TRP A 10 -6.29 10.14 -2.31
CA TRP A 10 -6.27 10.25 -0.85
C TRP A 10 -7.64 10.04 -0.19
N ALA A 11 -8.68 10.75 -0.65
CA ALA A 11 -10.02 10.65 -0.09
C ALA A 11 -10.62 9.24 -0.30
N ALA A 12 -10.32 8.60 -1.43
CA ALA A 12 -10.74 7.22 -1.69
C ALA A 12 -10.02 6.22 -0.77
N VAL A 13 -8.71 6.42 -0.52
CA VAL A 13 -7.91 5.62 0.43
C VAL A 13 -8.47 5.73 1.85
N GLU A 14 -8.71 6.96 2.33
CA GLU A 14 -9.28 7.17 3.67
C GLU A 14 -10.64 6.50 3.80
N LYS A 15 -11.51 6.66 2.79
CA LYS A 15 -12.83 6.01 2.80
C LYS A 15 -12.72 4.49 2.83
N TYR A 16 -11.76 3.91 2.10
CA TYR A 16 -11.52 2.47 2.10
C TYR A 16 -11.06 1.95 3.47
N ILE A 17 -10.15 2.65 4.12
CA ILE A 17 -9.63 2.28 5.45
C ILE A 17 -10.72 2.42 6.51
N LEU A 18 -11.45 3.53 6.51
CA LEU A 18 -12.57 3.77 7.43
C LEU A 18 -13.70 2.74 7.26
N ALA A 19 -14.02 2.36 6.02
CA ALA A 19 -15.02 1.34 5.75
C ALA A 19 -14.65 -0.04 6.32
N ARG A 20 -13.34 -0.28 6.50
CA ARG A 20 -12.79 -1.54 7.03
C ARG A 20 -12.24 -1.42 8.45
N GLU A 21 -12.49 -0.30 9.12
CA GLU A 21 -12.02 -0.05 10.49
C GLU A 21 -12.57 -1.09 11.48
N LYS A 22 -13.77 -1.63 11.23
CA LYS A 22 -14.41 -2.66 12.07
C LYS A 22 -13.94 -4.08 11.79
N THR A 23 -13.16 -4.32 10.74
CA THR A 23 -12.70 -5.66 10.38
C THR A 23 -11.42 -5.97 11.16
N LEU A 24 -11.33 -7.11 11.85
CA LEU A 24 -10.08 -7.51 12.55
C LEU A 24 -8.97 -7.99 11.59
N LEU A 25 -9.28 -8.09 10.30
CA LEU A 25 -8.37 -8.60 9.28
C LEU A 25 -7.38 -7.52 8.82
N PRO A 26 -6.12 -7.89 8.53
CA PRO A 26 -5.14 -6.98 7.97
C PRO A 26 -5.57 -6.53 6.57
N LEU A 27 -5.29 -5.28 6.24
CA LEU A 27 -5.63 -4.70 4.94
C LEU A 27 -4.61 -5.13 3.89
N SER A 28 -5.02 -5.94 2.92
CA SER A 28 -4.17 -6.25 1.77
C SER A 28 -3.97 -5.02 0.89
N THR A 29 -2.73 -4.61 0.72
CA THR A 29 -2.33 -3.47 -0.14
C THR A 29 -2.74 -3.69 -1.59
N ARG A 30 -2.56 -4.89 -2.14
CA ARG A 30 -3.02 -5.25 -3.49
C ARG A 30 -4.53 -5.07 -3.65
N ALA A 31 -5.31 -5.63 -2.73
CA ALA A 31 -6.76 -5.50 -2.75
C ALA A 31 -7.23 -4.05 -2.53
N ALA A 32 -6.44 -3.23 -1.84
CA ALA A 32 -6.71 -1.81 -1.69
C ALA A 32 -6.46 -1.06 -3.00
N VAL A 33 -5.33 -1.30 -3.66
CA VAL A 33 -4.97 -0.70 -4.95
C VAL A 33 -5.98 -1.07 -6.04
N GLU A 34 -6.35 -2.34 -6.17
CA GLU A 34 -7.37 -2.76 -7.16
C GLU A 34 -8.70 -2.04 -6.92
N HIS A 35 -9.14 -1.93 -5.66
CA HIS A 35 -10.35 -1.22 -5.32
C HIS A 35 -10.25 0.28 -5.61
N LEU A 36 -9.09 0.89 -5.39
CA LEU A 36 -8.83 2.30 -5.70
C LEU A 36 -8.83 2.56 -7.20
N LYS A 37 -8.27 1.66 -8.02
CA LYS A 37 -8.31 1.77 -9.49
C LYS A 37 -9.73 1.69 -10.03
N ILE A 38 -10.61 0.89 -9.41
CA ILE A 38 -12.03 0.82 -9.76
C ILE A 38 -12.77 2.08 -9.31
N THR A 39 -12.46 2.60 -8.12
CA THR A 39 -13.16 3.73 -7.52
C THR A 39 -12.72 5.07 -8.12
N VAL A 40 -11.46 5.17 -8.53
CA VAL A 40 -10.82 6.37 -9.08
C VAL A 40 -10.08 5.98 -10.38
N PRO A 41 -10.82 5.71 -11.47
CA PRO A 41 -10.22 5.30 -12.74
C PRO A 41 -9.38 6.39 -13.40
N GLU A 42 -9.58 7.66 -13.02
CA GLU A 42 -8.78 8.82 -13.47
C GLU A 42 -7.55 9.08 -12.55
N CYS A 43 -7.14 8.12 -11.72
CA CYS A 43 -5.92 8.28 -10.92
C CYS A 43 -4.69 8.34 -11.81
N GLU A 44 -4.00 9.48 -11.81
CA GLU A 44 -2.69 9.66 -12.46
C GLU A 44 -1.54 8.98 -11.68
N HIS A 45 -1.86 8.37 -10.53
CA HIS A 45 -0.89 7.77 -9.62
C HIS A 45 -0.57 6.33 -10.03
N THR A 46 0.70 5.96 -9.92
CA THR A 46 1.17 4.60 -10.14
C THR A 46 0.71 3.65 -9.01
N ASP A 47 0.73 2.35 -9.27
CA ASP A 47 0.35 1.34 -8.27
C ASP A 47 1.20 1.48 -6.99
N ASP A 48 2.50 1.76 -7.12
CA ASP A 48 3.44 2.00 -6.01
C ASP A 48 3.05 3.22 -5.17
N GLU A 49 2.67 4.33 -5.81
CA GLU A 49 2.21 5.53 -5.11
C GLU A 49 0.90 5.26 -4.36
N LEU A 50 -0.02 4.50 -4.95
CA LEU A 50 -1.26 4.09 -4.28
C LEU A 50 -0.97 3.19 -3.07
N VAL A 51 0.01 2.28 -3.17
CA VAL A 51 0.45 1.46 -2.03
C VAL A 51 1.01 2.35 -0.92
N GLN A 52 1.87 3.33 -1.23
CA GLN A 52 2.41 4.24 -0.23
C GLN A 52 1.31 5.05 0.45
N LEU A 53 0.32 5.55 -0.30
CA LEU A 53 -0.82 6.27 0.25
C LEU A 53 -1.65 5.41 1.20
N VAL A 54 -1.96 4.18 0.80
CA VAL A 54 -2.65 3.21 1.66
C VAL A 54 -1.83 2.93 2.91
N ALA A 55 -0.50 2.82 2.77
CA ALA A 55 0.38 2.51 3.88
C ALA A 55 0.40 3.64 4.93
N ILE A 56 0.60 4.88 4.48
CA ILE A 56 0.62 6.07 5.34
C ILE A 56 -0.73 6.18 6.08
N SER A 57 -1.83 6.06 5.35
CA SER A 57 -3.17 6.21 5.95
C SER A 57 -3.47 5.08 6.94
N ALA A 58 -3.09 3.83 6.64
CA ALA A 58 -3.30 2.73 7.56
C ALA A 58 -2.47 2.88 8.85
N VAL A 59 -1.22 3.34 8.77
CA VAL A 59 -0.39 3.67 9.95
C VAL A 59 -1.06 4.77 10.78
N ARG A 60 -1.58 5.83 10.15
CA ARG A 60 -2.30 6.90 10.86
C ARG A 60 -3.54 6.39 11.61
N HIS A 61 -4.23 5.41 11.06
CA HIS A 61 -5.40 4.77 11.68
C HIS A 61 -5.04 3.59 12.61
N GLY A 62 -3.75 3.27 12.78
CA GLY A 62 -3.32 2.16 13.64
C GLY A 62 -3.71 0.78 13.11
N ARG A 63 -3.83 0.63 11.78
CA ARG A 63 -4.29 -0.59 11.12
C ARG A 63 -3.10 -1.42 10.62
N ALA A 64 -3.19 -2.73 10.81
CA ALA A 64 -2.23 -3.68 10.24
C ALA A 64 -2.45 -3.80 8.72
N LEU A 65 -1.36 -3.68 7.97
CA LEU A 65 -1.33 -3.90 6.53
C LEU A 65 -0.71 -5.25 6.23
N ALA A 66 -1.28 -5.96 5.26
CA ALA A 66 -0.64 -7.07 4.60
C ALA A 66 -0.06 -6.57 3.28
N PHE A 67 1.26 -6.58 3.17
CA PHE A 67 1.95 -6.37 1.89
C PHE A 67 1.92 -7.70 1.12
N ASP A 68 1.06 -7.77 0.11
CA ASP A 68 0.99 -8.91 -0.81
C ASP A 68 2.11 -8.75 -1.84
N GLY A 69 3.36 -8.86 -1.37
CA GLY A 69 4.53 -8.89 -2.24
C GLY A 69 4.94 -10.34 -2.49
N PRO A 70 5.48 -10.68 -3.67
CA PRO A 70 6.35 -11.85 -3.74
C PRO A 70 7.54 -11.56 -2.84
N PHE A 71 7.60 -12.16 -1.65
CA PHE A 71 8.85 -12.23 -0.90
C PHE A 71 9.76 -13.24 -1.60
N ALA A 72 10.08 -12.99 -2.88
CA ALA A 72 11.04 -13.73 -3.65
C ALA A 72 12.43 -13.23 -3.24
N GLY A 73 12.95 -13.80 -2.15
CA GLY A 73 14.38 -14.05 -2.03
C GLY A 73 15.30 -12.85 -1.82
N ALA A 74 14.98 -11.93 -0.90
CA ALA A 74 16.07 -11.26 -0.18
C ALA A 74 16.60 -12.19 0.93
N SER A 75 17.03 -13.40 0.54
CA SER A 75 17.95 -14.17 1.38
C SER A 75 19.24 -13.37 1.41
N SER A 76 19.57 -12.96 2.61
CA SER A 76 20.83 -12.36 3.01
C SER A 76 21.97 -13.34 2.74
N GLU A 77 22.41 -13.51 1.49
CA GLU A 77 23.68 -14.18 1.24
C GLU A 77 24.79 -13.14 1.37
N GLY A 78 25.13 -12.87 2.63
CA GLY A 78 26.38 -12.22 2.98
C GLY A 78 27.53 -13.05 2.44
N ARG A 79 27.99 -12.71 1.23
CA ARG A 79 29.26 -13.19 0.71
C ARG A 79 30.39 -12.50 1.46
N LEU A 80 30.67 -12.95 2.69
CA LEU A 80 32.00 -12.81 3.27
C LEU A 80 32.93 -13.63 2.37
N THR A 81 33.57 -12.98 1.41
CA THR A 81 34.81 -13.52 0.86
C THR A 81 35.84 -13.40 1.97
N ALA A 82 36.21 -14.52 2.58
CA ALA A 82 37.40 -14.58 3.40
C ALA A 82 38.62 -14.23 2.53
N PRO A 83 39.64 -13.51 3.04
CA PRO A 83 40.89 -13.36 2.32
C PRO A 83 41.58 -14.72 2.20
N GLU A 84 41.94 -15.13 0.98
CA GLU A 84 42.86 -16.25 0.76
C GLU A 84 44.19 -15.96 1.47
N PRO A 85 44.75 -16.94 2.21
CA PRO A 85 46.16 -16.96 2.53
C PRO A 85 46.91 -17.96 1.62
N ASP A 86 47.73 -17.44 0.72
CA ASP A 86 49.02 -18.06 0.32
C ASP A 86 50.03 -16.95 -0.05
#